data_AF-A0A166T8B9-F1
#
_entry.id   AF-A0A166T8B9-F1
#
_cell.length_a   1.000
_cell.length_b   1.000
_cell.length_c   1.000
_cell.angle_alpha   90.00
_cell.angle_beta   90.00
_cell.angle_gamma   90.00
#
_symmetry.space_group_name_H-M   'P 1'
#
loop_
_entity.id
_entity.type
_entity.pdbx_description
1 polymer ?
#
loop_
_entity_poly.entity_id
_entity_poly.type
_entity_poly.pdbx_seq_one_letter_code
_entity_poly.pdbx_strand_id
1 'polypeptide(L)' 'MVPSEITDAIIDHLHADVASLEKCSLICKNWLPSARYHLFRAISLHSWNID' A
#
# COMPACT_ATOMS: atom_id res chain seq x y z
N MET A 1 13.24 -3.23 15.29
CA MET A 1 11.87 -2.85 14.88
C MET A 1 11.87 -1.35 14.69
N VAL A 2 11.35 -0.88 13.56
CA VAL A 2 11.08 0.55 13.35
C VAL A 2 9.71 0.83 13.99
N PRO A 3 9.50 1.98 14.66
CA PRO A 3 8.19 2.34 15.20
C PRO A 3 7.10 2.35 14.12
N SER A 4 5.88 1.96 14.48
CA SER A 4 4.75 1.90 13.55
C SER A 4 4.42 3.25 12.92
N GLU A 5 4.52 4.36 13.67
CA GLU A 5 4.31 5.71 13.14
C GLU A 5 5.25 6.04 11.97
N ILE A 6 6.51 5.61 12.03
CA ILE A 6 7.47 5.85 10.95
C ILE A 6 7.12 5.01 9.73
N THR A 7 6.75 3.74 9.93
CA THR A 7 6.34 2.88 8.82
C THR A 7 5.06 3.36 8.17
N ASP A 8 4.12 3.88 8.96
CA ASP A 8 2.89 4.49 8.47
C ASP A 8 3.21 5.75 7.68
N ALA A 9 4.05 6.66 8.17
CA ALA A 9 4.44 7.87 7.45
C ALA A 9 5.14 7.59 6.11
N ILE A 10 5.95 6.52 6.04
CA ILE A 10 6.57 6.06 4.79
C ILE A 10 5.51 5.57 3.80
N ILE A 11 4.59 4.72 4.27
CA ILE A 11 3.54 4.15 3.41
C ILE A 11 2.55 5.24 2.97
N ASP A 12 2.24 6.21 3.84
CA ASP A 12 1.39 7.36 3.52
C ASP A 12 2.01 8.21 2.38
N HIS A 13 3.34 8.37 2.35
CA HIS A 13 4.01 9.04 1.23
C HIS A 13 3.91 8.28 -0.11
N LEU A 14 3.71 6.96 -0.05
CA LEU A 14 3.61 6.08 -1.21
C LEU A 14 2.16 5.88 -1.70
N HIS A 15 1.18 6.59 -1.14
CA HIS A 15 -0.25 6.40 -1.44
C HIS A 15 -0.63 6.43 -2.92
N ALA A 16 0.15 7.11 -3.78
CA ALA A 16 -0.10 7.23 -5.21
C ALA A 16 0.66 6.17 -6.06
N ASP A 17 1.63 5.48 -5.49
CA ASP A 17 2.47 4.49 -6.19
C ASP A 17 2.08 3.06 -5.75
N VAL A 18 1.09 2.52 -6.46
CA VAL A 18 0.57 1.15 -6.24
C VAL A 18 1.69 0.11 -6.33
N ALA A 19 2.63 0.25 -7.27
CA ALA A 19 3.71 -0.72 -7.45
C ALA A 19 4.67 -0.74 -6.25
N SER A 20 4.94 0.42 -5.66
CA SER A 20 5.73 0.52 -4.43
C SER A 20 4.97 -0.01 -3.21
N LEU A 21 3.66 0.26 -3.11
CA LEU A 21 2.81 -0.27 -2.03
C LEU A 21 2.70 -1.80 -2.06
N GLU A 22 2.61 -2.41 -3.24
CA GLU A 22 2.63 -3.87 -3.41
C GLU A 22 3.93 -4.47 -2.85
N LYS A 23 5.08 -3.88 -3.19
CA LYS A 23 6.38 -4.34 -2.66
C LYS A 23 6.45 -4.16 -1.15
N CYS A 24 5.98 -3.03 -0.62
CA CYS A 24 5.92 -2.75 0.82
C CYS A 24 5.11 -3.81 1.58
N SER A 25 4.01 -4.30 0.99
CA SER A 25 3.18 -5.35 1.57
C SER A 25 3.90 -6.70 1.75
N LEU A 26 5.00 -6.93 1.01
CA LEU A 26 5.78 -8.17 1.03
C LEU A 26 6.99 -8.12 1.97
N ILE A 27 7.37 -6.94 2.49
CA ILE A 27 8.58 -6.79 3.32
C ILE A 27 8.39 -7.44 4.69
N CYS A 28 7.31 -7.09 5.40
CA CYS A 28 7.00 -7.67 6.71
C CYS A 28 5.53 -7.49 7.10
N LYS A 29 5.08 -8.30 8.07
CA LYS A 29 3.69 -8.28 8.57
C LYS A 29 3.25 -6.93 9.13
N ASN A 30 4.17 -6.10 9.61
CA ASN A 30 3.86 -4.79 10.18
C ASN A 30 3.50 -3.75 9.10
N TRP A 31 4.01 -3.92 7.88
CA TRP A 31 3.76 -3.00 6.76
C TRP A 31 2.49 -3.37 5.98
N LEU A 32 2.05 -4.61 6.12
CA LEU A 32 0.89 -5.16 5.43
C LEU A 32 -0.42 -4.39 5.71
N PRO A 33 -0.78 -3.99 6.95
CA PRO A 33 -2.05 -3.31 7.21
C PRO A 33 -2.13 -1.96 6.50
N SER A 34 -1.07 -1.16 6.64
CA SER A 34 -1.00 0.18 6.05
C SER A 34 -0.90 0.10 4.53
N ALA A 35 -0.05 -0.79 3.98
CA ALA A 35 0.05 -0.98 2.54
C ALA A 35 -1.31 -1.40 1.93
N ARG A 36 -2.01 -2.35 2.56
CA ARG A 36 -3.36 -2.76 2.12
C ARG A 36 -4.37 -1.63 2.20
N TYR A 37 -4.33 -0.83 3.26
CA TYR A 37 -5.21 0.33 3.39
C TYR A 37 -5.10 1.23 2.16
N HIS A 38 -3.89 1.54 1.70
CA HIS A 38 -3.69 2.36 0.49
C HIS A 38 -3.98 1.61 -0.82
N LEU A 39 -3.58 0.34 -0.94
CA LEU A 39 -3.84 -0.47 -2.15
C LEU A 39 -5.32 -0.62 -2.45
N PHE A 40 -6.16 -0.76 -1.42
CA PHE A 40 -7.61 -0.92 -1.57
C PHE A 40 -8.41 0.37 -1.32
N ARG A 41 -7.73 1.51 -1.11
CA ARG A 41 -8.39 2.81 -0.93
C ARG A 41 -9.07 3.31 -2.21
N ALA A 42 -8.50 2.99 -3.37
CA ALA A 42 -9.02 3.39 -4.67
C ALA A 42 -8.88 2.23 -5.65
N ILE A 43 -9.99 1.83 -6.26
CA ILE A 43 -9.99 0.81 -7.31
C ILE A 43 -10.05 1.55 -8.65
N SER A 44 -8.99 1.43 -9.45
CA SER A 44 -8.97 1.96 -10.81
C SER A 44 -9.65 0.98 -11.76
N LEU A 45 -10.91 1.27 -12.07
CA LEU A 45 -11.67 0.53 -13.07
C LEU A 45 -11.17 0.93 -14.46
N HIS A 46 -10.65 -0.05 -15.19
CA HIS A 46 -10.24 0.10 -16.58
C HIS A 46 -11.05 -0.88 -17.43
N SER A 47 -11.18 -0.60 -18.73
CA SER A 47 -11.91 -1.48 -19.66
C SER A 47 -11.38 -2.93 -19.72
N TRP A 48 -10.16 -3.19 -19.24
CA TRP A 48 -9.54 -4.52 -19.15
C TRP A 48 -9.72 -5.22 -17.78
N ASN A 49 -10.33 -4.54 -16.81
CA ASN A 49 -10.58 -5.03 -15.44
C ASN A 49 -12.08 -5.16 -15.11
N ILE A 50 -12.95 -4.89 -16.08
CA ILE A 50 -14.41 -4.87 -15.92
C ILE A 50 -14.98 -5.84 -16.97
N ASP A 51 -14.95 -7.14 -16.67
CA ASP A 51 -15.61 -8.20 -17.43
C ASP A 51 -16.75 -8.82 -16.60
#